data_AF-A0AAW6IW87-F1
#
_entry.id   AF-A0AAW6IW87-F1
#
_cell.length_a   1.000
_cell.length_b   1.000
_cell.length_c   1.000
_cell.angle_alpha   90.00
_cell.angle_beta   90.00
_cell.angle_gamma   90.00
#
_symmetry.space_group_name_H-M   'P 1'
#
loop_
_entity.id
_entity.type
_entity.pdbx_description
1 polymer ?
#
loop_
_entity_poly.entity_id
_entity_poly.type
_entity_poly.pdbx_seq_one_letter_code
_entity_poly.pdbx_strand_id
1 'polypeptide(L)'
;MRIIFTFTLFLLLPFTALADETITIYVKESNYLISNSKAKLTSTELGNKLQSLNVSTVILDVDYCAAPEALANAYLAIANAKPMLKDIKLNLSDSHKKSKCKNT
;
A
#
# COMPACT_ATOMS: atom_id res chain seq x y z
N MET A 1 -15.94 49.28 -4.74
CA MET A 1 -16.04 48.12 -5.68
C MET A 1 -14.73 47.36 -5.92
N ARG A 2 -13.66 47.51 -5.10
CA ARG A 2 -12.40 46.76 -5.27
C ARG A 2 -12.30 45.45 -4.47
N ILE A 3 -13.10 45.31 -3.41
CA ILE A 3 -13.03 44.20 -2.44
C ILE A 3 -13.79 42.97 -2.93
N ILE A 4 -14.81 43.14 -3.78
CA ILE A 4 -15.61 42.02 -4.31
C ILE A 4 -14.79 41.20 -5.32
N PHE A 5 -13.90 41.85 -6.08
CA PHE A 5 -13.04 41.19 -7.07
C PHE A 5 -11.94 40.31 -6.47
N THR A 6 -11.56 40.54 -5.22
CA THR A 6 -10.51 39.74 -4.54
C THR A 6 -11.08 38.46 -3.95
N PHE A 7 -12.36 38.43 -3.56
CA PHE A 7 -13.01 37.23 -3.05
C PHE A 7 -13.33 36.19 -4.13
N THR A 8 -13.66 36.64 -5.36
CA THR A 8 -13.93 35.72 -6.47
C THR A 8 -12.68 35.00 -6.98
N LEU A 9 -11.49 35.60 -6.82
CA LEU A 9 -10.23 34.99 -7.27
C LEU A 9 -9.79 33.81 -6.37
N PHE A 10 -10.17 33.82 -5.09
CA PHE A 10 -9.80 32.76 -4.14
C PHE A 10 -10.60 31.46 -4.32
N LEU A 11 -11.80 31.55 -4.90
CA LEU A 11 -12.69 30.41 -5.18
C LEU A 11 -12.25 29.55 -6.37
N LEU A 12 -11.30 30.04 -7.18
CA LEU A 12 -10.78 29.35 -8.37
C LEU A 12 -9.52 28.52 -8.10
N LEU A 13 -9.01 28.51 -6.87
CA LEU A 13 -7.92 27.60 -6.52
C LEU A 13 -8.48 26.17 -6.52
N PRO A 14 -8.01 25.28 -7.42
CA PRO A 14 -8.41 23.89 -7.38
C PRO A 14 -7.85 23.31 -6.08
N PHE A 15 -8.72 23.12 -5.09
CA PHE A 15 -8.41 22.29 -3.93
C PHE A 15 -8.27 20.85 -4.43
N THR A 16 -7.11 20.48 -4.95
CA THR A 16 -6.73 19.09 -5.16
C THR A 16 -6.46 18.51 -3.79
N ALA A 17 -7.51 18.12 -3.07
CA ALA A 17 -7.36 17.23 -1.94
C ALA A 17 -6.79 15.92 -2.51
N LEU A 18 -5.48 15.73 -2.38
CA LEU A 18 -4.85 14.43 -2.60
C LEU A 18 -5.44 13.53 -1.53
N ALA A 19 -6.46 12.75 -1.91
CA ALA A 19 -7.02 11.75 -1.02
C ALA A 19 -5.88 10.82 -0.63
N ASP A 20 -5.63 10.69 0.67
CA ASP A 20 -4.62 9.79 1.19
C ASP A 20 -5.04 8.36 0.88
N GLU A 21 -4.58 7.84 -0.27
CA GLU A 21 -4.93 6.50 -0.70
C GLU A 21 -4.16 5.50 0.16
N THR A 22 -4.92 4.66 0.86
CA THR A 22 -4.42 3.58 1.70
C THR A 22 -4.62 2.26 0.98
N ILE A 23 -3.56 1.47 0.86
CA ILE A 23 -3.63 0.12 0.28
C ILE A 23 -3.22 -0.93 1.31
N THR A 24 -3.78 -2.13 1.16
CA THR A 24 -3.33 -3.29 1.93
C THR A 24 -2.55 -4.22 1.02
N ILE A 25 -1.32 -4.54 1.38
CA ILE A 25 -0.52 -5.58 0.74
C ILE A 25 -0.62 -6.81 1.64
N TYR A 26 -1.24 -7.86 1.14
CA TYR A 26 -1.26 -9.15 1.81
C TYR A 26 0.00 -9.92 1.46
N VAL A 27 0.88 -10.10 2.43
CA VAL A 27 2.11 -10.88 2.30
C VAL A 27 1.77 -12.34 2.60
N LYS A 28 1.68 -13.18 1.57
CA LYS A 28 1.40 -14.61 1.70
C LYS A 28 2.70 -15.42 1.69
N GLU A 29 2.57 -16.71 1.93
CA GLU A 29 3.67 -17.70 1.94
C GLU A 29 4.58 -17.63 0.69
N SER A 30 3.99 -17.43 -0.50
CA SER A 30 4.72 -17.49 -1.78
C SER A 30 4.39 -16.37 -2.77
N ASN A 31 3.53 -15.42 -2.39
CA ASN A 31 3.03 -14.39 -3.29
C ASN A 31 2.50 -13.18 -2.51
N TYR A 32 2.18 -12.12 -3.25
CA TYR A 32 1.57 -10.90 -2.73
C TYR A 32 0.23 -10.64 -3.40
N LEU A 33 -0.70 -10.06 -2.65
CA LEU A 33 -1.95 -9.51 -3.17
C LEU A 33 -2.05 -8.04 -2.76
N ILE A 34 -2.71 -7.21 -3.58
CA ILE A 34 -2.93 -5.79 -3.27
C ILE A 34 -4.43 -5.51 -3.19
N SER A 35 -4.89 -5.04 -2.04
CA SER A 35 -6.27 -4.62 -1.77
C SER A 35 -7.28 -5.67 -2.25
N ASN A 36 -8.26 -5.30 -3.08
CA ASN A 36 -9.29 -6.21 -3.59
C ASN A 36 -8.85 -7.06 -4.79
N SER A 37 -7.57 -7.00 -5.18
CA SER A 37 -7.04 -7.80 -6.28
C SER A 37 -6.91 -9.26 -5.90
N LYS A 38 -7.38 -10.14 -6.80
CA LYS A 38 -7.13 -11.59 -6.72
C LYS A 38 -5.86 -12.03 -7.45
N ALA A 39 -5.17 -11.10 -8.11
CA ALA A 39 -3.95 -11.39 -8.86
C ALA A 39 -2.80 -11.65 -7.90
N LYS A 40 -2.22 -12.84 -7.98
CA LYS A 40 -1.01 -13.23 -7.24
C LYS A 40 0.20 -12.60 -7.91
N LEU A 41 0.95 -11.83 -7.14
CA LEU A 41 2.13 -11.12 -7.61
C LEU A 41 3.40 -11.74 -7.01
N THR A 42 4.46 -11.76 -7.80
CA THR A 42 5.84 -11.86 -7.31
C THR A 42 6.29 -10.54 -6.70
N SER A 43 7.45 -10.53 -6.03
CA SER A 43 8.01 -9.29 -5.44
C SER A 43 8.27 -8.21 -6.51
N THR A 44 8.74 -8.61 -7.69
CA THR A 44 9.03 -7.69 -8.80
C THR A 44 7.74 -7.09 -9.36
N GLU A 45 6.71 -7.91 -9.57
CA GLU A 45 5.42 -7.43 -10.06
C GLU A 45 4.71 -6.53 -9.05
N LEU A 46 4.87 -6.81 -7.76
CA LEU A 46 4.41 -5.93 -6.68
C LEU A 46 5.06 -4.54 -6.81
N GLY A 47 6.38 -4.47 -6.94
CA GLY A 47 7.11 -3.21 -7.11
C GLY A 47 6.63 -2.43 -8.34
N ASN A 48 6.51 -3.09 -9.49
CA ASN A 48 6.01 -2.47 -10.72
C ASN A 48 4.59 -1.94 -10.56
N LYS A 49 3.73 -2.69 -9.86
CA LYS A 49 2.35 -2.27 -9.61
C LYS A 49 2.31 -1.03 -8.70
N LEU A 50 3.12 -1.00 -7.65
CA LEU A 50 3.19 0.14 -6.72
C LEU A 50 3.64 1.43 -7.39
N GLN A 51 4.54 1.37 -8.38
CA GLN A 51 4.95 2.56 -9.15
C GLN A 51 3.80 3.23 -9.91
N SER A 52 2.76 2.46 -10.26
CA SER A 52 1.59 2.98 -10.98
C SER A 52 0.51 3.57 -10.07
N LEU A 53 0.67 3.47 -8.74
CA LEU A 53 -0.32 3.87 -7.76
C LEU A 53 0.14 5.11 -7.00
N ASN A 54 -0.80 6.03 -6.72
CA ASN A 54 -0.51 7.20 -5.90
C ASN A 54 -0.89 6.94 -4.44
N VAL A 55 -0.10 6.12 -3.76
CA VAL A 55 -0.39 5.68 -2.38
C VAL A 55 0.34 6.51 -1.35
N SER A 56 -0.38 6.83 -0.28
CA SER A 56 0.14 7.58 0.87
C SER A 56 0.37 6.69 2.09
N THR A 57 -0.40 5.60 2.22
CA THR A 57 -0.28 4.67 3.35
C THR A 57 -0.32 3.24 2.83
N VAL A 58 0.59 2.40 3.32
CA VAL A 58 0.62 0.97 3.02
C VAL A 58 0.39 0.18 4.30
N ILE A 59 -0.53 -0.75 4.28
CA ILE A 59 -0.74 -1.73 5.35
C ILE A 59 -0.18 -3.07 4.86
N LEU A 60 0.86 -3.57 5.52
CA LEU A 60 1.37 -4.93 5.30
C LEU A 60 0.60 -5.88 6.22
N ASP A 61 -0.31 -6.66 5.65
CA ASP A 61 -1.00 -7.74 6.36
C ASP A 61 -0.25 -9.04 6.11
N VAL A 62 0.50 -9.48 7.11
CA VAL A 62 1.43 -10.61 7.00
C VAL A 62 0.74 -11.88 7.45
N ASP A 63 0.63 -12.81 6.51
CA ASP A 63 0.15 -14.15 6.80
C ASP A 63 1.13 -14.87 7.73
N TYR A 64 0.61 -15.66 8.65
CA TYR A 64 1.41 -16.42 9.61
C TYR A 64 2.45 -17.33 8.93
N CYS A 65 2.13 -17.80 7.72
CA CYS A 65 3.01 -18.67 6.93
C CYS A 65 3.97 -17.93 6.01
N ALA A 66 3.96 -16.60 6.01
CA ALA A 66 4.94 -15.83 5.27
C ALA A 66 6.31 -15.97 5.93
N ALA A 67 7.29 -16.45 5.16
CA ALA A 67 8.67 -16.44 5.61
C ALA A 67 9.15 -14.99 5.85
N PRO A 68 10.11 -14.76 6.77
CA PRO A 68 10.68 -13.42 6.98
C PRO A 68 11.20 -12.76 5.69
N GLU A 69 11.71 -13.57 4.77
CA GLU A 69 12.17 -13.11 3.45
C GLU A 69 11.03 -12.48 2.63
N ALA A 70 9.81 -13.02 2.68
CA ALA A 70 8.66 -12.47 1.96
C ALA A 70 8.31 -11.07 2.49
N LEU A 71 8.37 -10.86 3.81
CA LEU A 71 8.17 -9.54 4.40
C LEU A 71 9.28 -8.56 3.98
N ALA A 72 10.54 -8.98 4.03
CA ALA A 72 11.66 -8.15 3.61
C ALA A 72 11.54 -7.73 2.13
N ASN A 73 11.15 -8.66 1.27
CA ASN A 73 10.92 -8.43 -0.15
C ASN A 73 9.76 -7.46 -0.40
N ALA A 74 8.68 -7.49 0.40
CA ALA A 74 7.61 -6.50 0.33
C ALA A 74 8.12 -5.08 0.63
N TYR A 75 8.92 -4.92 1.70
CA TYR A 75 9.54 -3.64 2.03
C TYR A 75 10.48 -3.15 0.92
N LEU A 76 11.27 -4.06 0.34
CA LEU A 76 12.16 -3.73 -0.78
C LEU A 76 11.36 -3.28 -2.01
N ALA A 77 10.26 -3.97 -2.33
CA ALA A 77 9.37 -3.59 -3.43
C ALA A 77 8.76 -2.19 -3.22
N ILE A 78 8.33 -1.87 -2.00
CA ILE A 78 7.82 -0.55 -1.63
C ILE A 78 8.91 0.52 -1.79
N ALA A 79 10.09 0.27 -1.23
CA ALA A 79 11.21 1.23 -1.29
C ALA A 79 11.64 1.51 -2.75
N ASN A 80 11.68 0.48 -3.59
CA ASN A 80 12.03 0.61 -5.00
C ASN A 80 10.95 1.30 -5.85
N ALA A 81 9.68 1.16 -5.46
CA ALA A 81 8.60 1.87 -6.12
C ALA A 81 8.62 3.39 -5.83
N LYS A 82 9.33 3.82 -4.78
CA LYS A 82 9.43 5.21 -4.31
C LYS A 82 8.07 5.95 -4.25
N PRO A 83 7.01 5.36 -3.66
CA PRO A 83 5.76 6.08 -3.49
C PRO A 83 5.93 7.24 -2.50
N MET A 84 5.06 8.25 -2.60
CA MET A 84 5.01 9.36 -1.64
C MET A 84 4.31 8.93 -0.35
N LEU A 85 4.94 8.02 0.39
CA LEU A 85 4.38 7.46 1.62
C LEU A 85 4.50 8.41 2.80
N LYS A 86 3.41 8.49 3.55
CA LYS A 86 3.33 9.08 4.89
C LYS A 86 3.54 8.03 5.97
N ASP A 87 3.08 6.80 5.74
CA ASP A 87 3.10 5.74 6.75
C ASP A 87 3.13 4.33 6.15
N ILE A 88 3.74 3.39 6.88
CA ILE A 88 3.68 1.95 6.60
C ILE A 88 3.30 1.24 7.90
N LYS A 89 2.12 0.62 7.90
CA LYS A 89 1.59 -0.13 9.05
C LYS A 89 1.84 -1.61 8.86
N LEU A 90 2.27 -2.28 9.92
CA LEU A 90 2.43 -3.72 9.95
C LEU A 90 1.30 -4.35 10.76
N ASN A 91 0.48 -5.15 10.11
CA ASN A 91 -0.52 -5.99 10.73
C ASN A 91 -0.04 -7.44 10.67
N LEU A 92 0.19 -8.03 11.84
CA LEU A 92 0.42 -9.45 11.95
C LEU A 92 -0.95 -10.12 12.15
N SER A 93 -1.32 -11.02 11.25
CA SER A 93 -2.60 -11.74 11.34
C SER A 93 -2.61 -12.66 12.58
N ASP A 94 -3.16 -12.15 13.68
CA ASP A 94 -3.30 -12.86 14.96
C ASP A 94 -4.61 -13.67 14.98
N SER A 95 -4.54 -14.94 14.59
CA SER A 95 -5.50 -15.94 15.09
C SER A 95 -4.83 -17.30 15.19
N HIS A 96 -4.40 -17.65 16.40
CA HIS A 96 -3.81 -18.93 16.73
C HIS A 96 -4.82 -20.08 16.55
N LYS A 97 -4.95 -20.58 15.33
CA LYS A 97 -5.60 -21.87 15.03
C LYS A 97 -4.65 -22.66 14.14
N LYS A 98 -3.74 -23.43 14.77
CA LYS A 98 -2.83 -24.44 14.21
C LYS A 98 -2.24 -24.05 12.84
N SER A 99 -0.93 -23.80 12.79
CA SER A 99 -0.16 -23.61 11.54
C SER A 99 -0.71 -24.46 10.39
N LYS A 100 -1.33 -23.81 9.41
CA LYS A 100 -1.80 -24.42 8.15
C LYS A 100 -0.81 -24.13 7.02
N CYS A 101 0.43 -23.80 7.36
CA CYS A 101 1.46 -23.54 6.37
C CYS A 101 1.62 -24.78 5.52
N LYS A 102 1.81 -24.58 4.23
CA LYS A 102 2.05 -25.71 3.36
C LYS A 102 3.44 -26.21 3.73
N ASN A 103 3.53 -27.43 4.26
CA ASN A 103 4.83 -28.09 4.35
C ASN A 103 5.34 -28.23 2.92
N THR A 104 6.29 -27.38 2.56
CA THR A 104 7.10 -27.49 1.35
C THR A 104 8.04 -28.68 1.45
#